data_AF-A0A7Y7B6F8-F1
#
_entry.id   AF-A0A7Y7B6F8-F1
#
_cell.length_a   1.000
_cell.length_b   1.000
_cell.length_c   1.000
_cell.angle_alpha   90.00
_cell.angle_beta   90.00
_cell.angle_gamma   90.00
#
_symmetry.space_group_name_H-M   'P 1'
#
loop_
_entity.id
_entity.type
_entity.pdbx_description
1 polymer ?
#
loop_
_entity_poly.entity_id
_entity_poly.type
_entity_poly.pdbx_seq_one_letter_code
_entity_poly.pdbx_strand_id
1 'polypeptide(L)'
;MTNTLHGTAETWAANGEAERIAELGLGLAAERREVRERLRGLDRDLNHVLRVLALTPGRRFVDQLVRLWTGQRDLDLGPDPRLLASLLAEAQSPDDAARVLSADGDGRLAACLFHELVLRGADPEDLRRRAGGAFRIPEWNGLARLPGRLAEWERDAPFPSRSYRGGAGVAWAGIADPVPVDAAARRAGAAHPVQEATPAHLAESIGGPAEAGNWGAHEVRVFRTEQPVGPDAVTGVLAALPMDCLAGLGDNDRFVAAPSSPAEAWRILFASAAHGGLWGPGVHGAMGRLSAWRSVAGLCGAPQDAAAAEVEQQALACNWFRFEADTPWFADRIFDYGIAALTPDGRRLAVLAAVDVD
;
A
#
# COMPACT_ATOMS: atom_id res chain seq x y z
N MET A 1 -36.19 15.78 22.03
CA MET A 1 -35.74 15.40 23.39
C MET A 1 -34.36 15.97 23.76
N THR A 2 -33.49 16.32 22.79
CA THR A 2 -32.15 16.89 23.02
C THR A 2 -32.11 18.29 23.64
N ASN A 3 -33.10 19.14 23.33
CA ASN A 3 -33.16 20.52 23.84
C ASN A 3 -33.49 20.61 25.34
N THR A 4 -34.02 19.53 25.92
CA THR A 4 -34.51 19.49 27.31
C THR A 4 -33.40 19.09 28.28
N LEU A 5 -32.43 18.28 27.83
CA LEU A 5 -31.33 17.79 28.66
C LEU A 5 -30.25 18.87 28.90
N HIS A 6 -29.98 19.72 27.89
CA HIS A 6 -29.04 20.84 28.03
C HIS A 6 -29.50 21.86 29.07
N GLY A 7 -30.75 22.35 28.95
CA GLY A 7 -31.31 23.32 29.90
C GLY A 7 -31.43 22.79 31.34
N THR A 8 -31.52 21.47 31.52
CA THR A 8 -31.57 20.84 32.84
C THR A 8 -30.18 20.81 33.50
N ALA A 9 -29.13 20.44 32.76
CA ALA A 9 -27.76 20.45 33.26
C ALA A 9 -27.29 21.87 33.64
N GLU A 10 -27.67 22.88 32.85
CA GLU A 10 -27.37 24.29 33.12
C GLU A 10 -28.06 24.80 34.40
N THR A 11 -29.31 24.37 34.63
CA THR A 11 -30.05 24.70 35.86
C THR A 11 -29.41 24.07 37.09
N TRP A 12 -29.01 22.80 37.02
CA TRP A 12 -28.28 22.12 38.10
C TRP A 12 -26.93 22.78 38.39
N ALA A 13 -26.24 23.25 37.34
CA ALA A 13 -24.97 23.96 37.50
C ALA A 13 -25.16 25.29 38.25
N ALA A 14 -26.21 26.05 37.94
CA ALA A 14 -26.55 27.29 38.63
C ALA A 14 -26.88 27.08 40.13
N ASN A 15 -27.39 25.90 40.48
CA ASN A 15 -27.73 25.52 41.86
C ASN A 15 -26.58 24.81 42.61
N GLY A 16 -25.43 24.58 41.97
CA GLY A 16 -24.30 23.87 42.59
C GLY A 16 -24.47 22.35 42.72
N GLU A 17 -25.39 21.74 41.96
CA GLU A 17 -25.72 20.31 42.02
C GLU A 17 -24.71 19.43 41.22
N ALA A 18 -23.45 19.45 41.63
CA ALA A 18 -22.35 18.81 40.89
C ALA A 18 -22.50 17.28 40.74
N GLU A 19 -22.97 16.56 41.77
CA GLU A 19 -23.12 15.10 41.68
C GLU A 19 -24.16 14.70 40.62
N ARG A 20 -25.26 15.44 40.49
CA ARG A 20 -26.31 15.17 39.50
C ARG A 20 -25.85 15.37 38.08
N ILE A 21 -25.02 16.40 37.84
CA ILE A 21 -24.41 16.63 36.53
C ILE A 21 -23.46 15.47 36.19
N ALA A 22 -22.67 15.00 37.16
CA ALA A 22 -21.77 13.87 36.97
C ALA A 22 -22.53 12.57 36.66
N GLU A 23 -23.61 12.28 37.38
CA GLU A 23 -24.49 11.13 37.13
C GLU A 23 -25.12 11.18 35.72
N LEU A 24 -25.62 12.34 35.29
CA LEU A 24 -26.11 12.54 33.94
C LEU A 24 -25.01 12.28 32.89
N GLY A 25 -23.81 12.82 33.11
CA GLY A 25 -22.66 12.60 32.23
C GLY A 25 -22.26 11.13 32.11
N LEU A 26 -22.27 10.40 33.22
CA LEU A 26 -22.00 8.95 33.26
C LEU A 26 -23.09 8.15 32.53
N GLY A 27 -24.36 8.51 32.70
CA GLY A 27 -25.49 7.91 31.97
C GLY A 27 -25.38 8.11 30.46
N LEU A 28 -25.11 9.34 30.02
CA LEU A 28 -24.90 9.67 28.59
C LEU A 28 -23.67 8.95 28.02
N ALA A 29 -22.59 8.82 28.79
CA ALA A 29 -21.40 8.10 28.37
C ALA A 29 -21.67 6.59 28.21
N ALA A 30 -22.49 5.99 29.08
CA ALA A 30 -22.90 4.60 28.99
C ALA A 30 -23.82 4.36 27.77
N GLU A 31 -24.84 5.20 27.57
CA GLU A 31 -25.73 5.12 26.40
C GLU A 31 -24.95 5.28 25.09
N ARG A 32 -24.03 6.26 25.04
CA ARG A 32 -23.15 6.46 23.88
C ARG A 32 -22.29 5.24 23.59
N ARG A 33 -21.83 4.51 24.63
CA ARG A 33 -21.06 3.27 24.46
C ARG A 33 -21.92 2.17 23.86
N GLU A 34 -23.12 1.95 24.40
CA GLU A 34 -24.06 0.94 23.90
C GLU A 34 -24.46 1.20 22.44
N VAL A 35 -24.82 2.44 22.10
CA VAL A 35 -25.16 2.83 20.73
C VAL A 35 -23.98 2.58 19.79
N ARG A 36 -22.75 2.91 20.20
CA ARG A 36 -21.55 2.65 19.39
C ARG A 36 -21.30 1.16 19.17
N GLU A 37 -21.48 0.33 20.19
CA GLU A 37 -21.34 -1.12 20.06
C GLU A 37 -22.37 -1.71 19.10
N ARG A 38 -23.63 -1.24 19.21
CA ARG A 38 -24.69 -1.64 18.28
C ARG A 38 -24.41 -1.20 16.85
N LEU A 39 -23.95 0.04 16.65
CA LEU A 39 -23.55 0.54 15.33
C LEU A 39 -22.42 -0.29 14.73
N ARG A 40 -21.36 -0.59 15.51
CA ARG A 40 -20.27 -1.48 15.05
C ARG A 40 -20.77 -2.87 14.65
N GLY A 41 -21.77 -3.41 15.35
CA GLY A 41 -22.40 -4.67 15.00
C GLY A 41 -23.10 -4.59 13.63
N LEU A 42 -23.93 -3.57 13.43
CA LEU A 42 -24.62 -3.32 12.17
C LEU A 42 -23.64 -3.07 11.01
N ASP A 43 -22.57 -2.32 11.24
CA ASP A 43 -21.52 -2.07 10.24
C ASP A 43 -20.82 -3.38 9.84
N ARG A 44 -20.55 -4.27 10.81
CA ARG A 44 -19.96 -5.58 10.54
C ARG A 44 -20.89 -6.45 9.68
N ASP A 45 -22.17 -6.49 10.02
CA ASP A 45 -23.17 -7.28 9.29
C ASP A 45 -23.37 -6.74 7.87
N LEU A 46 -23.45 -5.42 7.71
CA LEU A 46 -23.54 -4.75 6.42
C LEU A 46 -22.29 -5.03 5.55
N ASN A 47 -21.09 -4.92 6.14
CA ASN A 47 -19.84 -5.25 5.46
C ASN A 47 -19.82 -6.72 5.01
N HIS A 48 -20.36 -7.62 5.82
CA HIS A 48 -20.50 -9.03 5.44
C HIS A 48 -21.46 -9.21 4.26
N VAL A 49 -22.63 -8.57 4.28
CA VAL A 49 -23.59 -8.61 3.16
C VAL A 49 -22.96 -8.08 1.87
N LEU A 50 -22.30 -6.92 1.92
CA LEU A 50 -21.63 -6.33 0.75
C LEU A 50 -20.50 -7.23 0.23
N ARG A 51 -19.75 -7.87 1.13
CA ARG A 51 -18.74 -8.87 0.77
C ARG A 51 -19.34 -10.08 0.06
N VAL A 52 -20.44 -10.62 0.56
CA VAL A 52 -21.14 -11.75 -0.07
C VAL A 52 -21.64 -11.35 -1.45
N LEU A 53 -22.23 -10.16 -1.61
CA LEU A 53 -22.67 -9.66 -2.91
C LEU A 53 -21.50 -9.47 -3.88
N ALA A 54 -20.37 -8.93 -3.43
CA ALA A 54 -19.19 -8.70 -4.26
C ALA A 54 -18.52 -10.00 -4.72
N LEU A 55 -18.40 -10.99 -3.82
CA LEU A 55 -17.72 -12.26 -4.08
C LEU A 55 -18.60 -13.33 -4.73
N THR A 56 -19.91 -13.11 -4.86
CA THR A 56 -20.80 -14.07 -5.52
C THR A 56 -20.93 -13.72 -7.00
N PRO A 57 -20.43 -14.55 -7.94
CA PRO A 57 -20.42 -14.20 -9.35
C PRO A 57 -21.83 -13.99 -9.92
N GLY A 58 -21.95 -12.96 -10.75
CA GLY A 58 -23.07 -12.78 -11.68
C GLY A 58 -23.85 -11.48 -11.47
N ARG A 59 -24.28 -10.92 -12.60
CA ARG A 59 -25.05 -9.68 -12.74
C ARG A 59 -26.03 -9.35 -11.62
N ARG A 60 -26.88 -10.30 -11.22
CA ARG A 60 -27.93 -10.05 -10.22
C ARG A 60 -27.37 -9.58 -8.87
N PHE A 61 -26.19 -10.08 -8.49
CA PHE A 61 -25.54 -9.72 -7.23
C PHE A 61 -24.89 -8.34 -7.35
N VAL A 62 -24.27 -8.04 -8.48
CA VAL A 62 -23.72 -6.71 -8.77
C VAL A 62 -24.83 -5.65 -8.81
N ASP A 63 -25.96 -5.92 -9.46
CA ASP A 63 -27.08 -4.98 -9.51
C ASP A 63 -27.63 -4.68 -8.09
N GLN A 64 -27.70 -5.68 -7.19
CA GLN A 64 -28.07 -5.43 -5.79
C GLN A 64 -26.98 -4.71 -4.99
N LEU A 65 -25.70 -5.01 -5.23
CA LEU A 65 -24.58 -4.30 -4.62
C LEU A 65 -24.59 -2.82 -4.99
N VAL A 66 -24.77 -2.50 -6.27
CA VAL A 66 -24.87 -1.12 -6.76
C VAL A 66 -26.05 -0.41 -6.11
N ARG A 67 -27.21 -1.06 -6.02
CA ARG A 67 -28.39 -0.50 -5.35
C ARG A 67 -28.12 -0.19 -3.88
N LEU A 68 -27.46 -1.10 -3.17
CA LEU A 68 -27.13 -0.91 -1.75
C LEU A 68 -26.08 0.19 -1.56
N TRP A 69 -25.01 0.17 -2.37
CA TRP A 69 -23.94 1.17 -2.36
C TRP A 69 -24.45 2.59 -2.64
N THR A 70 -25.25 2.74 -3.70
CA THR A 70 -25.80 4.05 -4.08
C THR A 70 -26.81 4.58 -3.06
N GLY A 71 -27.56 3.69 -2.40
CA GLY A 71 -28.50 4.04 -1.34
C GLY A 71 -27.87 4.44 -0.01
N GLN A 72 -26.56 4.24 0.18
CA GLN A 72 -25.84 4.54 1.42
C GLN A 72 -24.94 5.77 1.35
N ARG A 73 -24.91 6.47 0.22
CA ARG A 73 -24.00 7.61 -0.03
C ARG A 73 -24.10 8.74 0.99
N ASP A 74 -25.27 8.98 1.56
CA ASP A 74 -25.50 10.11 2.46
C ASP A 74 -25.08 9.83 3.91
N LEU A 75 -24.66 8.61 4.23
CA LEU A 75 -24.45 8.18 5.61
C LEU A 75 -22.98 8.17 6.06
N ASP A 76 -22.02 8.38 5.17
CA ASP A 76 -20.56 8.27 5.46
C ASP A 76 -20.18 6.98 6.22
N LEU A 77 -21.04 5.97 6.09
CA LEU A 77 -21.05 4.69 6.79
C LEU A 77 -21.16 3.62 5.70
N GLY A 78 -20.07 2.87 5.49
CA GLY A 78 -20.01 1.83 4.48
C GLY A 78 -18.64 1.15 4.46
N PRO A 79 -18.51 0.00 3.76
CA PRO A 79 -17.24 -0.66 3.60
C PRO A 79 -16.26 0.24 2.85
N ASP A 80 -14.98 0.02 3.13
CA ASP A 80 -13.92 0.66 2.36
C ASP A 80 -14.10 0.41 0.85
N PRO A 81 -14.28 1.46 0.02
CA PRO A 81 -14.45 1.29 -1.42
C PRO A 81 -13.25 0.59 -2.08
N ARG A 82 -12.05 0.70 -1.48
CA ARG A 82 -10.85 -0.01 -1.93
C ARG A 82 -11.01 -1.52 -1.78
N LEU A 83 -11.54 -1.97 -0.64
CA LEU A 83 -11.80 -3.39 -0.39
C LEU A 83 -12.86 -3.92 -1.33
N LEU A 84 -13.96 -3.17 -1.48
CA LEU A 84 -15.08 -3.57 -2.31
C LEU A 84 -14.69 -3.70 -3.79
N ALA A 85 -13.87 -2.77 -4.30
CA ALA A 85 -13.27 -2.86 -5.63
C ALA A 85 -12.44 -4.14 -5.82
N SER A 86 -11.60 -4.48 -4.84
CA SER A 86 -10.76 -5.68 -4.91
C SER A 86 -11.60 -6.97 -4.92
N LEU A 87 -12.66 -7.04 -4.12
CA LEU A 87 -13.58 -8.18 -4.07
C LEU A 87 -14.36 -8.34 -5.38
N LEU A 88 -14.84 -7.24 -5.95
CA LEU A 88 -15.53 -7.23 -7.25
C LEU A 88 -14.61 -7.72 -8.37
N ALA A 89 -13.39 -7.20 -8.43
CA ALA A 89 -12.41 -7.59 -9.46
C ALA A 89 -11.95 -9.05 -9.33
N GLU A 90 -11.99 -9.63 -8.13
CA GLU A 90 -11.66 -11.03 -7.89
C GLU A 90 -12.74 -11.99 -8.40
N ALA A 91 -14.02 -11.66 -8.24
CA ALA A 91 -15.12 -12.60 -8.45
C ALA A 91 -16.01 -12.32 -9.67
N GLN A 92 -16.03 -11.08 -10.19
CA GLN A 92 -16.95 -10.68 -11.26
C GLN A 92 -16.28 -10.70 -12.62
N SER A 93 -17.09 -10.99 -13.65
CA SER A 93 -16.67 -10.80 -15.04
C SER A 93 -16.46 -9.31 -15.35
N PRO A 94 -15.61 -8.94 -16.33
CA PRO A 94 -15.48 -7.55 -16.76
C PRO A 94 -16.81 -6.89 -17.15
N ASP A 95 -17.73 -7.65 -17.76
CA ASP A 95 -19.06 -7.21 -18.17
C ASP A 95 -19.94 -6.80 -16.99
N ASP A 96 -19.93 -7.61 -15.93
CA ASP A 96 -20.69 -7.34 -14.73
C ASP A 96 -20.04 -6.20 -13.92
N ALA A 97 -18.71 -6.22 -13.78
CA ALA A 97 -17.96 -5.20 -13.05
C ALA A 97 -18.10 -3.80 -13.69
N ALA A 98 -18.18 -3.70 -15.03
CA ALA A 98 -18.36 -2.44 -15.73
C ALA A 98 -19.63 -1.68 -15.32
N ARG A 99 -20.66 -2.36 -14.79
CA ARG A 99 -21.87 -1.71 -14.26
C ARG A 99 -21.58 -0.82 -13.07
N VAL A 100 -20.63 -1.21 -12.23
CA VAL A 100 -20.19 -0.42 -11.07
C VAL A 100 -19.45 0.83 -11.55
N LEU A 101 -18.64 0.69 -12.61
CA LEU A 101 -17.90 1.82 -13.20
C LEU A 101 -18.83 2.95 -13.68
N SER A 102 -20.01 2.61 -14.18
CA SER A 102 -21.01 3.59 -14.66
C SER A 102 -21.92 4.16 -13.56
N ALA A 103 -22.06 3.46 -12.43
CA ALA A 103 -23.02 3.81 -11.39
C ALA A 103 -22.40 4.64 -10.25
N ASP A 104 -21.07 4.71 -10.19
CA ASP A 104 -20.37 5.37 -9.10
C ASP A 104 -20.26 6.89 -9.29
N GLY A 105 -20.90 7.66 -8.42
CA GLY A 105 -21.03 9.11 -8.50
C GLY A 105 -19.89 9.84 -7.82
N ASP A 106 -19.33 9.29 -6.72
CA ASP A 106 -18.10 9.82 -6.12
C ASP A 106 -16.85 9.39 -6.92
N GLY A 107 -16.97 8.32 -7.70
CA GLY A 107 -15.93 7.77 -8.57
C GLY A 107 -14.80 7.06 -7.82
N ARG A 108 -14.86 6.92 -6.48
CA ARG A 108 -13.78 6.29 -5.70
C ARG A 108 -13.78 4.78 -5.86
N LEU A 109 -14.95 4.15 -5.71
CA LEU A 109 -15.10 2.71 -5.92
C LEU A 109 -14.81 2.38 -7.39
N ALA A 110 -15.33 3.16 -8.33
CA ALA A 110 -15.11 2.92 -9.75
C ALA A 110 -13.64 3.10 -10.17
N ALA A 111 -12.95 4.12 -9.66
CA ALA A 111 -11.52 4.28 -9.93
C ALA A 111 -10.68 3.12 -9.36
N CYS A 112 -10.98 2.68 -8.14
CA CYS A 112 -10.31 1.53 -7.57
C CYS A 112 -10.59 0.27 -8.40
N LEU A 113 -11.85 0.02 -8.75
CA LEU A 113 -12.27 -1.14 -9.52
C LEU A 113 -11.59 -1.19 -10.89
N PHE A 114 -11.48 -0.05 -11.57
CA PHE A 114 -10.78 0.03 -12.85
C PHE A 114 -9.33 -0.46 -12.73
N HIS A 115 -8.56 0.06 -11.77
CA HIS A 115 -7.17 -0.38 -11.60
C HIS A 115 -7.05 -1.81 -11.09
N GLU A 116 -7.98 -2.30 -10.27
CA GLU A 116 -8.04 -3.70 -9.84
C GLU A 116 -8.29 -4.67 -11.01
N LEU A 117 -9.14 -4.29 -11.98
CA LEU A 117 -9.39 -5.06 -13.18
C LEU A 117 -8.20 -5.04 -14.14
N VAL A 118 -7.56 -3.87 -14.35
CA VAL A 118 -6.35 -3.75 -15.17
C VAL A 118 -5.22 -4.61 -14.62
N LEU A 119 -5.03 -4.61 -13.30
CA LEU A 119 -4.08 -5.45 -12.59
C LEU A 119 -4.32 -6.95 -12.79
N ARG A 120 -5.57 -7.36 -13.02
CA ARG A 120 -5.96 -8.73 -13.34
C ARG A 120 -6.01 -9.02 -14.85
N GLY A 121 -5.47 -8.12 -15.66
CA GLY A 121 -5.30 -8.32 -17.11
C GLY A 121 -6.48 -7.88 -17.97
N ALA A 122 -7.47 -7.17 -17.42
CA ALA A 122 -8.55 -6.62 -18.24
C ALA A 122 -8.01 -5.49 -19.15
N ASP A 123 -8.51 -5.43 -20.39
CA ASP A 123 -8.16 -4.37 -21.34
C ASP A 123 -8.80 -3.02 -20.90
N PRO A 124 -7.99 -2.00 -20.61
CA PRO A 124 -8.45 -0.66 -20.24
C PRO A 124 -9.46 -0.04 -21.21
N GLU A 125 -9.26 -0.20 -22.51
CA GLU A 125 -10.12 0.40 -23.53
C GLU A 125 -11.46 -0.35 -23.63
N ASP A 126 -11.43 -1.67 -23.49
CA ASP A 126 -12.65 -2.48 -23.38
C ASP A 126 -13.47 -2.10 -22.14
N LEU A 127 -12.81 -1.94 -20.98
CA LEU A 127 -13.47 -1.50 -19.75
C LEU A 127 -14.15 -0.13 -19.91
N ARG A 128 -13.46 0.85 -20.52
CA ARG A 128 -14.03 2.19 -20.78
C ARG A 128 -15.22 2.14 -21.73
N ARG A 129 -15.12 1.31 -22.77
CA ARG A 129 -16.21 1.08 -23.73
C ARG A 129 -17.44 0.49 -23.02
N ARG A 130 -17.24 -0.54 -22.19
CA ARG A 130 -18.33 -1.19 -21.42
C ARG A 130 -18.95 -0.27 -20.37
N ALA A 131 -18.14 0.60 -19.75
CA ALA A 131 -18.60 1.58 -18.78
C ALA A 131 -19.35 2.78 -19.40
N GLY A 132 -19.47 2.84 -20.73
CA GLY A 132 -20.36 3.79 -21.41
C GLY A 132 -19.78 5.20 -21.60
N GLY A 133 -18.50 5.34 -21.93
CA GLY A 133 -17.87 6.58 -22.46
C GLY A 133 -17.72 7.75 -21.48
N ALA A 134 -18.60 7.86 -20.48
CA ALA A 134 -18.61 8.89 -19.44
C ALA A 134 -17.69 8.58 -18.25
N PHE A 135 -17.27 7.32 -18.08
CA PHE A 135 -16.37 6.94 -16.99
C PHE A 135 -15.01 7.67 -17.13
N ARG A 136 -14.65 8.39 -16.07
CA ARG A 136 -13.37 9.08 -15.90
C ARG A 136 -12.89 8.87 -14.47
N ILE A 137 -11.58 8.70 -14.32
CA ILE A 137 -10.94 8.61 -13.02
C ILE A 137 -10.78 10.04 -12.50
N PRO A 138 -11.37 10.41 -11.35
CA PRO A 138 -11.29 11.77 -10.83
C PRO A 138 -9.83 12.15 -10.49
N GLU A 139 -9.40 13.37 -10.87
CA GLU A 139 -8.00 13.81 -10.68
C GLU A 139 -7.55 13.85 -9.21
N TRP A 140 -8.49 14.07 -8.29
CA TRP A 140 -8.20 14.14 -6.85
C TRP A 140 -7.79 12.80 -6.24
N ASN A 141 -7.99 11.67 -6.93
CA ASN A 141 -7.79 10.35 -6.34
C ASN A 141 -6.37 9.79 -6.45
N GLY A 142 -5.43 10.53 -7.07
CA GLY A 142 -4.05 10.09 -7.30
C GLY A 142 -3.89 8.94 -8.31
N LEU A 143 -4.85 8.02 -8.40
CA LEU A 143 -4.93 6.93 -9.38
C LEU A 143 -4.98 7.45 -10.82
N ALA A 144 -5.50 8.66 -11.04
CA ALA A 144 -5.44 9.33 -12.35
C ALA A 144 -4.01 9.52 -12.89
N ARG A 145 -2.97 9.47 -12.03
CA ARG A 145 -1.56 9.54 -12.42
C ARG A 145 -0.96 8.20 -12.87
N LEU A 146 -1.64 7.09 -12.55
CA LEU A 146 -1.18 5.77 -13.00
C LEU A 146 -1.41 5.61 -14.50
N PRO A 147 -0.56 4.85 -15.20
CA PRO A 147 -0.87 4.47 -16.56
C PRO A 147 -2.19 3.70 -16.58
N GLY A 148 -3.05 4.06 -17.53
CA GLY A 148 -4.32 3.36 -17.74
C GLY A 148 -4.14 1.90 -18.16
N ARG A 149 -2.95 1.51 -18.63
CA ARG A 149 -2.54 0.16 -19.01
C ARG A 149 -1.69 -0.51 -17.95
N LEU A 150 -1.56 -1.83 -18.02
CA LEU A 150 -0.58 -2.58 -17.24
C LEU A 150 0.82 -2.38 -17.84
N ALA A 151 1.80 -1.98 -17.03
CA ALA A 151 3.20 -2.01 -17.43
C ALA A 151 3.75 -3.44 -17.37
N GLU A 152 4.83 -3.70 -18.10
CA GLU A 152 5.38 -5.06 -18.24
C GLU A 152 5.81 -5.67 -16.90
N TRP A 153 6.42 -4.87 -16.02
CA TRP A 153 6.86 -5.30 -14.70
C TRP A 153 5.73 -5.48 -13.68
N GLU A 154 4.50 -5.05 -14.01
CA GLU A 154 3.32 -5.25 -13.16
C GLU A 154 2.63 -6.59 -13.44
N ARG A 155 3.11 -7.32 -14.46
CA ARG A 155 2.63 -8.67 -14.73
C ARG A 155 2.87 -9.56 -13.50
N ASP A 156 1.97 -10.52 -13.32
CA ASP A 156 2.02 -11.49 -12.22
C ASP A 156 1.93 -10.87 -10.83
N ALA A 157 1.20 -9.75 -10.72
CA ALA A 157 0.87 -9.12 -9.45
C ALA A 157 0.25 -10.15 -8.46
N PRO A 158 0.77 -10.28 -7.23
CA PRO A 158 0.27 -11.25 -6.28
C PRO A 158 -1.08 -10.80 -5.71
N PHE A 159 -2.12 -11.62 -5.86
CA PHE A 159 -3.44 -11.37 -5.24
C PHE A 159 -3.75 -12.42 -4.18
N PRO A 160 -4.34 -12.01 -3.03
CA PRO A 160 -4.90 -12.96 -2.09
C PRO A 160 -6.10 -13.67 -2.72
N SER A 161 -6.28 -14.92 -2.33
CA SER A 161 -7.60 -15.55 -2.42
C SER A 161 -8.41 -15.15 -1.20
N ARG A 162 -9.65 -14.65 -1.40
CA ARG A 162 -10.51 -14.17 -0.32
C ARG A 162 -11.74 -15.05 -0.16
N SER A 163 -12.11 -15.32 1.09
CA SER A 163 -13.32 -16.08 1.42
C SER A 163 -14.46 -15.19 1.91
N TYR A 164 -15.71 -15.67 1.91
CA TYR A 164 -16.85 -14.95 2.51
C TYR A 164 -16.64 -14.61 4.00
N ARG A 165 -15.79 -15.37 4.71
CA ARG A 165 -15.51 -15.20 6.15
C ARG A 165 -14.38 -14.22 6.47
N GLY A 166 -13.81 -13.56 5.46
CA GLY A 166 -12.80 -12.52 5.68
C GLY A 166 -11.35 -12.96 5.55
N GLY A 167 -11.07 -14.27 5.54
CA GLY A 167 -9.70 -14.78 5.36
C GLY A 167 -9.11 -14.38 3.99
N ALA A 168 -7.83 -14.04 3.99
CA ALA A 168 -6.99 -13.76 2.83
C ALA A 168 -5.63 -14.47 3.02
N GLY A 169 -5.10 -15.11 1.98
CA GLY A 169 -3.78 -15.73 2.01
C GLY A 169 -2.94 -15.26 0.83
N VAL A 170 -1.72 -14.78 1.11
CA VAL A 170 -0.72 -14.39 0.10
C VAL A 170 0.57 -15.13 0.42
N ALA A 171 1.18 -15.75 -0.59
CA ALA A 171 2.52 -16.30 -0.47
C ALA A 171 3.54 -15.17 -0.64
N TRP A 172 4.43 -15.01 0.34
CA TRP A 172 5.57 -14.10 0.22
C TRP A 172 6.77 -14.84 -0.36
N ALA A 173 7.52 -14.18 -1.24
CA ALA A 173 8.73 -14.73 -1.83
C ALA A 173 9.98 -14.08 -1.22
N GLY A 174 10.82 -14.89 -0.58
CA GLY A 174 12.15 -14.49 -0.12
C GLY A 174 13.07 -14.08 -1.28
N ILE A 175 14.31 -13.73 -0.97
CA ILE A 175 15.33 -13.47 -2.01
C ILE A 175 15.57 -14.75 -2.82
N ALA A 176 15.46 -14.66 -4.14
CA ALA A 176 15.86 -15.73 -5.05
C ALA A 176 17.39 -15.75 -5.15
N ASP A 177 18.00 -16.93 -5.00
CA ASP A 177 19.45 -17.15 -5.12
C ASP A 177 20.33 -16.14 -4.34
N PRO A 178 20.13 -15.99 -3.02
CA PRO A 178 20.89 -15.04 -2.21
C PRO A 178 22.38 -15.37 -2.22
N VAL A 179 23.22 -14.37 -2.53
CA VAL A 179 24.68 -14.51 -2.49
C VAL A 179 25.22 -13.84 -1.22
N PRO A 180 25.93 -14.59 -0.35
CA PRO A 180 26.60 -13.99 0.80
C PRO A 180 27.65 -12.97 0.37
N VAL A 181 27.62 -11.79 0.99
CA VAL A 181 28.65 -10.76 0.80
C VAL A 181 29.70 -10.93 1.89
N ASP A 182 30.90 -11.37 1.50
CA ASP A 182 32.00 -11.63 2.43
C ASP A 182 32.63 -10.34 3.00
N ALA A 183 33.40 -10.47 4.07
CA ALA A 183 34.04 -9.34 4.75
C ALA A 183 35.08 -8.59 3.88
N ALA A 184 35.64 -9.22 2.83
CA ALA A 184 36.54 -8.53 1.91
C ALA A 184 35.76 -7.62 0.96
N ALA A 185 34.65 -8.11 0.40
CA ALA A 185 33.72 -7.34 -0.42
C ALA A 185 33.10 -6.18 0.36
N ARG A 186 32.72 -6.38 1.62
CA ARG A 186 32.22 -5.28 2.49
C ARG A 186 33.27 -4.19 2.71
N ARG A 187 34.51 -4.57 3.03
CA ARG A 187 35.61 -3.60 3.22
C ARG A 187 35.94 -2.85 1.93
N ALA A 188 35.93 -3.52 0.79
CA ALA A 188 36.09 -2.88 -0.51
C ALA A 188 34.92 -1.91 -0.80
N GLY A 189 33.70 -2.31 -0.49
CA GLY A 189 32.49 -1.48 -0.57
C GLY A 189 32.58 -0.23 0.30
N ALA A 190 32.99 -0.37 1.56
CA ALA A 190 33.16 0.74 2.50
C ALA A 190 34.23 1.76 2.05
N ALA A 191 35.15 1.36 1.17
CA ALA A 191 36.14 2.27 0.59
C ALA A 191 35.56 3.15 -0.54
N HIS A 192 34.36 2.86 -1.05
CA HIS A 192 33.68 3.74 -1.99
C HIS A 192 33.11 4.97 -1.24
N PRO A 193 33.50 6.20 -1.64
CA PRO A 193 32.94 7.40 -1.04
C PRO A 193 31.47 7.53 -1.44
N VAL A 194 30.58 7.41 -0.46
CA VAL A 194 29.14 7.63 -0.59
C VAL A 194 28.75 8.85 0.22
N GLN A 195 27.93 9.72 -0.36
CA GLN A 195 27.31 10.85 0.33
C GLN A 195 25.81 10.64 0.38
N GLU A 196 25.23 10.66 1.58
CA GLU A 196 23.78 10.69 1.71
C GLU A 196 23.22 12.00 1.11
N ALA A 197 22.24 11.86 0.24
CA ALA A 197 21.59 12.92 -0.50
C ALA A 197 20.07 12.77 -0.46
N THR A 198 19.52 12.33 0.68
CA THR A 198 18.08 12.11 0.90
C THR A 198 17.41 13.37 1.45
N PRO A 199 16.83 14.27 0.64
CA PRO A 199 15.95 15.29 1.19
C PRO A 199 14.63 14.65 1.64
N ALA A 200 13.97 15.25 2.64
CA ALA A 200 12.71 14.75 3.21
C ALA A 200 11.64 14.45 2.14
N HIS A 201 11.44 15.36 1.19
CA HIS A 201 10.47 15.17 0.10
C HIS A 201 10.78 13.95 -0.79
N LEU A 202 12.06 13.59 -0.95
CA LEU A 202 12.45 12.42 -1.74
C LEU A 202 12.15 11.14 -0.97
N ALA A 203 12.45 11.11 0.33
CA ALA A 203 12.07 10.01 1.21
C ALA A 203 10.54 9.80 1.21
N GLU A 204 9.75 10.87 1.33
CA GLU A 204 8.29 10.83 1.23
C GLU A 204 7.80 10.36 -0.15
N SER A 205 8.48 10.76 -1.24
CA SER A 205 8.09 10.38 -2.59
C SER A 205 8.35 8.90 -2.92
N ILE A 206 9.47 8.35 -2.44
CA ILE A 206 9.75 6.91 -2.48
C ILE A 206 8.76 6.20 -1.57
N GLY A 207 8.49 6.78 -0.41
CA GLY A 207 7.57 6.24 0.58
C GLY A 207 8.07 4.94 1.19
N GLY A 208 7.19 4.31 1.94
CA GLY A 208 7.38 2.99 2.51
C GLY A 208 6.13 2.14 2.31
N PRO A 209 6.03 1.01 3.03
CA PRO A 209 4.77 0.31 3.16
C PRO A 209 3.66 1.27 3.63
N ALA A 210 2.43 1.04 3.17
CA ALA A 210 1.32 1.90 3.55
C ALA A 210 1.06 1.84 5.06
N GLU A 211 0.73 2.97 5.70
CA GLU A 211 0.40 3.04 7.13
C GLU A 211 -0.73 2.06 7.51
N ALA A 212 -1.74 1.93 6.66
CA ALA A 212 -2.83 0.96 6.83
C ALA A 212 -2.38 -0.50 6.77
N GLY A 213 -1.14 -0.76 6.33
CA GLY A 213 -0.51 -2.06 6.35
C GLY A 213 0.06 -2.46 7.71
N ASN A 214 0.07 -1.57 8.72
CA ASN A 214 0.60 -1.84 10.06
C ASN A 214 2.02 -2.44 10.05
N TRP A 215 2.86 -1.93 9.15
CA TRP A 215 4.28 -2.27 9.14
C TRP A 215 4.99 -1.58 10.29
N GLY A 216 6.06 -2.20 10.79
CA GLY A 216 6.77 -1.70 11.95
C GLY A 216 7.60 -0.46 11.68
N ALA A 217 8.65 -0.64 10.88
CA ALA A 217 9.54 0.45 10.49
C ALA A 217 9.92 0.32 9.02
N HIS A 218 10.26 1.46 8.42
CA HIS A 218 10.87 1.49 7.10
C HIS A 218 11.94 2.57 7.08
N GLU A 219 12.93 2.38 6.22
CA GLU A 219 14.01 3.31 6.02
C GLU A 219 14.21 3.55 4.52
N VAL A 220 14.24 4.82 4.13
CA VAL A 220 14.60 5.26 2.78
C VAL A 220 15.83 6.13 2.86
N ARG A 221 16.81 5.82 2.01
CA ARG A 221 18.01 6.62 1.83
C ARG A 221 18.41 6.65 0.36
N VAL A 222 18.93 7.78 -0.09
CA VAL A 222 19.50 7.96 -1.42
C VAL A 222 20.92 8.45 -1.28
N PHE A 223 21.85 7.75 -1.90
CA PHE A 223 23.28 8.02 -1.86
C PHE A 223 23.76 8.46 -3.23
N ARG A 224 24.69 9.42 -3.23
CA ARG A 224 25.48 9.81 -4.40
C ARG A 224 26.90 9.32 -4.26
N THR A 225 27.49 8.91 -5.37
CA THR A 225 28.90 8.51 -5.42
C THR A 225 29.67 9.40 -6.38
N GLU A 226 30.87 9.80 -5.97
CA GLU A 226 31.75 10.63 -6.82
C GLU A 226 32.30 9.82 -8.01
N GLN A 227 32.49 8.52 -7.81
CA GLN A 227 32.92 7.58 -8.84
C GLN A 227 31.79 6.58 -9.11
N PRO A 228 31.54 6.19 -10.38
CA PRO A 228 30.57 5.17 -10.71
C PRO A 228 30.85 3.87 -9.94
N VAL A 229 29.83 3.35 -9.26
CA VAL A 229 29.86 2.02 -8.66
C VAL A 229 29.52 1.01 -9.76
N GLY A 230 30.42 0.07 -10.00
CA GLY A 230 30.16 -1.03 -10.93
C GLY A 230 29.18 -2.07 -10.33
N PRO A 231 28.45 -2.84 -11.16
CA PRO A 231 27.54 -3.88 -10.68
C PRO A 231 28.18 -4.91 -9.75
N ASP A 232 29.47 -5.22 -9.93
CA ASP A 232 30.18 -6.20 -9.10
C ASP A 232 30.53 -5.66 -7.69
N ALA A 233 30.63 -4.34 -7.53
CA ALA A 233 31.00 -3.70 -6.27
C ALA A 233 29.76 -3.30 -5.44
N VAL A 234 28.58 -3.22 -6.06
CA VAL A 234 27.37 -2.64 -5.46
C VAL A 234 26.90 -3.38 -4.21
N THR A 235 27.02 -4.70 -4.14
CA THR A 235 26.59 -5.49 -2.98
C THR A 235 27.48 -5.26 -1.78
N GLY A 236 28.79 -5.09 -2.01
CA GLY A 236 29.75 -4.63 -0.99
C GLY A 236 29.44 -3.21 -0.51
N VAL A 237 29.14 -2.29 -1.43
CA VAL A 237 28.73 -0.92 -1.09
C VAL A 237 27.44 -0.92 -0.28
N LEU A 238 26.42 -1.68 -0.69
CA LEU A 238 25.14 -1.82 0.00
C LEU A 238 25.33 -2.26 1.45
N ALA A 239 26.18 -3.27 1.69
CA ALA A 239 26.47 -3.78 3.03
C ALA A 239 27.21 -2.77 3.93
N ALA A 240 27.79 -1.72 3.37
CA ALA A 240 28.57 -0.71 4.09
C ALA A 240 27.85 0.65 4.21
N LEU A 241 26.60 0.76 3.72
CA LEU A 241 25.87 2.02 3.77
C LEU A 241 25.56 2.41 5.23
N PRO A 242 25.62 3.71 5.56
CA PRO A 242 25.27 4.21 6.88
C PRO A 242 23.73 4.27 7.03
N MET A 243 23.10 3.12 7.13
CA MET A 243 21.64 2.95 7.30
C MET A 243 21.32 2.38 8.68
N ASP A 244 20.20 2.81 9.26
CA ASP A 244 19.71 2.30 10.55
C ASP A 244 19.44 0.79 10.46
N CYS A 245 18.92 0.31 9.32
CA CYS A 245 18.69 -1.11 9.07
C CYS A 245 19.97 -1.96 8.98
N LEU A 246 21.12 -1.31 8.82
CA LEU A 246 22.44 -1.94 8.78
C LEU A 246 23.28 -1.64 10.03
N ALA A 247 22.74 -0.85 10.97
CA ALA A 247 23.45 -0.48 12.18
C ALA A 247 23.75 -1.72 13.03
N GLY A 248 25.03 -1.86 13.41
CA GLY A 248 25.50 -3.00 14.19
C GLY A 248 25.88 -4.24 13.39
N LEU A 249 25.80 -4.20 12.05
CA LEU A 249 26.28 -5.29 11.20
C LEU A 249 27.82 -5.44 11.33
N GLY A 250 28.24 -6.52 11.97
CA GLY A 250 29.65 -6.89 12.16
C GLY A 250 30.24 -7.69 11.01
N ASP A 251 31.55 -7.90 11.06
CA ASP A 251 32.32 -8.61 10.01
C ASP A 251 31.87 -10.07 9.81
N ASN A 252 31.32 -10.71 10.85
CA ASN A 252 30.87 -12.10 10.83
C ASN A 252 29.36 -12.26 10.65
N ASP A 253 28.60 -11.16 10.68
CA ASP A 253 27.14 -11.22 10.57
C ASP A 253 26.71 -11.48 9.13
N ARG A 254 25.57 -12.14 8.93
CA ARG A 254 25.06 -12.46 7.60
C ARG A 254 24.63 -11.17 6.91
N PHE A 255 25.11 -10.99 5.68
CA PHE A 255 24.53 -10.07 4.71
C PHE A 255 24.46 -10.82 3.39
N VAL A 256 23.27 -10.89 2.82
CA VAL A 256 23.04 -11.52 1.52
C VAL A 256 22.45 -10.49 0.57
N ALA A 257 22.88 -10.53 -0.68
CA ALA A 257 22.29 -9.73 -1.73
C ALA A 257 22.20 -10.54 -3.02
N ALA A 258 21.25 -10.17 -3.87
CA ALA A 258 21.10 -10.74 -5.20
C ALA A 258 20.70 -9.64 -6.19
N PRO A 259 21.16 -9.72 -7.45
CA PRO A 259 20.55 -8.97 -8.55
C PRO A 259 19.05 -9.23 -8.58
N SER A 260 18.29 -8.21 -8.95
CA SER A 260 16.84 -8.21 -9.00
C SER A 260 16.38 -7.56 -10.31
N SER A 261 15.08 -7.47 -10.48
CA SER A 261 14.42 -6.77 -11.58
C SER A 261 13.46 -5.70 -11.04
N PRO A 262 13.09 -4.69 -11.86
CA PRO A 262 12.01 -3.77 -11.50
C PRO A 262 10.69 -4.52 -11.25
N ALA A 263 10.47 -5.67 -11.90
CA ALA A 263 9.30 -6.52 -11.69
C ALA A 263 9.27 -7.16 -10.30
N GLU A 264 10.40 -7.69 -9.82
CA GLU A 264 10.49 -8.25 -8.47
C GLU A 264 10.39 -7.18 -7.40
N ALA A 265 11.09 -6.06 -7.57
CA ALA A 265 10.99 -4.93 -6.67
C ALA A 265 9.55 -4.40 -6.59
N TRP A 266 8.90 -4.19 -7.74
CA TRP A 266 7.50 -3.77 -7.80
C TRP A 266 6.57 -4.78 -7.13
N ARG A 267 6.75 -6.10 -7.34
CA ARG A 267 5.90 -7.13 -6.71
C ARG A 267 5.95 -7.07 -5.18
N ILE A 268 7.13 -6.85 -4.60
CA ILE A 268 7.30 -6.72 -3.14
C ILE A 268 6.61 -5.45 -2.63
N LEU A 269 6.87 -4.30 -3.29
CA LEU A 269 6.29 -3.01 -2.93
C LEU A 269 4.75 -3.01 -3.08
N PHE A 270 4.27 -3.65 -4.13
CA PHE A 270 2.85 -3.83 -4.37
C PHE A 270 2.24 -4.72 -3.29
N ALA A 271 2.86 -5.86 -2.98
CA ALA A 271 2.35 -6.78 -1.98
C ALA A 271 2.33 -6.12 -0.59
N SER A 272 3.38 -5.36 -0.23
CA SER A 272 3.49 -4.71 1.09
C SER A 272 2.44 -3.63 1.29
N ALA A 273 2.17 -2.85 0.23
CA ALA A 273 1.12 -1.85 0.25
C ALA A 273 -0.29 -2.47 0.14
N ALA A 274 -0.52 -3.36 -0.82
CA ALA A 274 -1.86 -3.88 -1.14
C ALA A 274 -2.41 -4.81 -0.05
N HIS A 275 -1.54 -5.61 0.58
CA HIS A 275 -1.95 -6.65 1.53
C HIS A 275 -1.63 -6.29 2.97
N GLY A 276 -0.70 -5.36 3.21
CA GLY A 276 -0.21 -5.03 4.55
C GLY A 276 0.81 -6.04 5.06
N GLY A 277 1.29 -5.79 6.28
CA GLY A 277 2.05 -6.74 7.09
C GLY A 277 1.12 -7.75 7.77
N LEU A 278 1.66 -8.55 8.69
CA LEU A 278 0.98 -9.69 9.31
C LEU A 278 -0.39 -9.34 9.93
N TRP A 279 -0.55 -8.11 10.42
CA TRP A 279 -1.75 -7.66 11.14
C TRP A 279 -2.53 -6.54 10.44
N GLY A 280 -2.07 -6.08 9.26
CA GLY A 280 -2.66 -4.96 8.54
C GLY A 280 -3.59 -5.38 7.40
N PRO A 281 -4.67 -4.63 7.12
CA PRO A 281 -5.51 -4.87 5.94
C PRO A 281 -4.86 -4.44 4.61
N GLY A 282 -3.77 -3.66 4.66
CA GLY A 282 -3.18 -3.00 3.50
C GLY A 282 -4.11 -1.92 2.91
N VAL A 283 -3.77 -1.43 1.72
CA VAL A 283 -4.57 -0.45 0.96
C VAL A 283 -5.24 -1.03 -0.27
N HIS A 284 -5.16 -2.36 -0.47
CA HIS A 284 -5.70 -3.10 -1.60
C HIS A 284 -5.05 -2.74 -2.94
N GLY A 285 -5.43 -3.44 -4.01
CA GLY A 285 -4.67 -3.48 -5.26
C GLY A 285 -4.55 -2.14 -5.95
N ALA A 286 -5.62 -1.36 -6.09
CA ALA A 286 -5.54 -0.07 -6.80
C ALA A 286 -4.59 0.93 -6.12
N MET A 287 -4.75 1.12 -4.81
CA MET A 287 -3.89 2.04 -4.06
C MET A 287 -2.51 1.45 -3.80
N GLY A 288 -2.40 0.13 -3.66
CA GLY A 288 -1.13 -0.57 -3.57
C GLY A 288 -0.31 -0.41 -4.85
N ARG A 289 -0.95 -0.46 -6.01
CA ARG A 289 -0.36 -0.13 -7.31
C ARG A 289 0.15 1.31 -7.33
N LEU A 290 -0.67 2.28 -6.89
CA LEU A 290 -0.22 3.68 -6.79
C LEU A 290 1.01 3.83 -5.89
N SER A 291 1.00 3.19 -4.72
CA SER A 291 2.12 3.21 -3.79
C SER A 291 3.38 2.64 -4.42
N ALA A 292 3.29 1.43 -4.99
CA ALA A 292 4.42 0.75 -5.62
C ALA A 292 4.99 1.55 -6.80
N TRP A 293 4.15 2.19 -7.61
CA TRP A 293 4.60 3.08 -8.70
C TRP A 293 5.39 4.27 -8.20
N ARG A 294 4.93 4.92 -7.12
CA ARG A 294 5.64 6.05 -6.50
C ARG A 294 7.00 5.60 -5.96
N SER A 295 7.03 4.47 -5.28
CA SER A 295 8.28 3.88 -4.79
C SER A 295 9.25 3.55 -5.92
N VAL A 296 8.79 2.88 -6.99
CA VAL A 296 9.65 2.58 -8.15
C VAL A 296 10.17 3.86 -8.80
N ALA A 297 9.31 4.87 -9.02
CA ALA A 297 9.71 6.14 -9.60
C ALA A 297 10.78 6.86 -8.75
N GLY A 298 10.58 6.94 -7.45
CA GLY A 298 11.56 7.54 -6.54
C GLY A 298 12.86 6.75 -6.46
N LEU A 299 12.80 5.41 -6.44
CA LEU A 299 13.96 4.52 -6.41
C LEU A 299 14.80 4.67 -7.69
N CYS A 300 14.19 4.68 -8.88
CA CYS A 300 14.92 4.87 -10.12
C CYS A 300 15.39 6.34 -10.33
N GLY A 301 14.87 7.27 -9.53
CA GLY A 301 15.25 8.68 -9.58
C GLY A 301 14.50 9.49 -10.62
N ALA A 302 13.26 9.09 -10.94
CA ALA A 302 12.40 9.83 -11.84
C ALA A 302 11.92 11.15 -11.17
N PRO A 303 11.76 12.24 -11.96
CA PRO A 303 11.09 13.44 -11.48
C PRO A 303 9.69 13.16 -10.90
N GLN A 304 9.26 13.96 -9.92
CA GLN A 304 7.97 13.76 -9.23
C GLN A 304 6.75 13.87 -10.16
N ASP A 305 6.88 14.64 -11.24
CA ASP A 305 5.88 14.87 -12.28
C ASP A 305 6.19 14.11 -13.59
N ALA A 306 7.16 13.19 -13.56
CA ALA A 306 7.50 12.36 -14.70
C ALA A 306 6.29 11.58 -15.22
N ALA A 307 6.18 11.49 -16.54
CA ALA A 307 5.15 10.68 -17.16
C ALA A 307 5.40 9.18 -16.88
N ALA A 308 4.34 8.38 -16.85
CA ALA A 308 4.47 6.94 -16.61
C ALA A 308 5.46 6.25 -17.58
N ALA A 309 5.51 6.68 -18.84
CA ALA A 309 6.45 6.15 -19.84
C ALA A 309 7.92 6.45 -19.50
N GLU A 310 8.20 7.61 -18.89
CA GLU A 310 9.55 7.99 -18.47
C GLU A 310 9.99 7.18 -17.24
N VAL A 311 9.09 7.01 -16.27
CA VAL A 311 9.30 6.09 -15.14
C VAL A 311 9.56 4.67 -15.65
N GLU A 312 8.79 4.22 -16.66
CA GLU A 312 8.99 2.95 -17.38
C GLU A 312 10.41 2.77 -17.90
N GLN A 313 10.86 3.73 -18.68
CA GLN A 313 12.20 3.70 -19.25
C GLN A 313 13.29 3.73 -18.18
N GLN A 314 13.13 4.56 -17.15
CA GLN A 314 14.17 4.75 -16.13
C GLN A 314 14.32 3.55 -15.21
N ALA A 315 13.22 2.93 -14.77
CA ALA A 315 13.31 1.74 -13.93
C ALA A 315 13.88 0.54 -14.69
N LEU A 316 13.62 0.41 -16.00
CA LEU A 316 14.26 -0.63 -16.84
C LEU A 316 15.76 -0.40 -17.06
N ALA A 317 16.23 0.85 -16.98
CA ALA A 317 17.63 1.18 -17.14
C ALA A 317 18.46 0.97 -15.86
N CYS A 318 17.82 1.01 -14.69
CA CYS A 318 18.47 0.80 -13.40
C CYS A 318 18.92 -0.65 -13.18
N ASN A 319 20.01 -0.81 -12.43
CA ASN A 319 20.39 -2.10 -11.86
C ASN A 319 19.69 -2.26 -10.50
N TRP A 320 18.91 -3.33 -10.34
CA TRP A 320 18.13 -3.58 -9.13
C TRP A 320 18.78 -4.66 -8.29
N PHE A 321 18.65 -4.53 -6.97
CA PHE A 321 19.16 -5.49 -6.00
C PHE A 321 18.14 -5.71 -4.89
N ARG A 322 18.13 -6.93 -4.35
CA ARG A 322 17.54 -7.23 -3.06
C ARG A 322 18.64 -7.55 -2.05
N PHE A 323 18.40 -7.24 -0.80
CA PHE A 323 19.28 -7.64 0.29
C PHE A 323 18.51 -7.93 1.58
N GLU A 324 19.14 -8.73 2.43
CA GLU A 324 18.75 -9.06 3.79
C GLU A 324 20.02 -9.08 4.65
N ALA A 325 19.89 -8.71 5.92
CA ALA A 325 21.00 -8.64 6.86
C ALA A 325 20.60 -9.11 8.25
N ASP A 326 21.53 -9.72 8.98
CA ASP A 326 21.33 -10.11 10.37
C ASP A 326 21.66 -8.92 11.26
N THR A 327 20.69 -8.01 11.41
CA THR A 327 20.79 -6.85 12.31
C THR A 327 19.60 -6.83 13.27
N PRO A 328 19.69 -6.13 14.42
CA PRO A 328 18.55 -5.98 15.31
C PRO A 328 17.33 -5.31 14.67
N TRP A 329 17.52 -4.66 13.51
CA TRP A 329 16.46 -3.99 12.77
C TRP A 329 15.61 -4.98 11.95
N PHE A 330 16.27 -5.96 11.32
CA PHE A 330 15.58 -7.07 10.65
C PHE A 330 15.18 -8.11 11.69
N ALA A 331 13.88 -8.27 11.94
CA ALA A 331 13.38 -9.11 13.01
C ALA A 331 13.28 -10.61 12.64
N ASP A 332 14.00 -11.02 11.58
CA ASP A 332 14.03 -12.37 10.99
C ASP A 332 12.62 -12.89 10.66
N ARG A 333 11.75 -11.99 10.18
CA ARG A 333 10.33 -12.25 9.86
C ARG A 333 10.13 -12.42 8.36
N ILE A 334 9.09 -13.17 8.00
CA ILE A 334 8.75 -13.61 6.64
C ILE A 334 8.59 -12.46 5.63
N PHE A 335 8.37 -11.23 6.10
CA PHE A 335 7.96 -10.08 5.26
C PHE A 335 9.03 -9.00 5.10
N ASP A 336 10.15 -9.09 5.81
CA ASP A 336 11.20 -8.08 5.76
C ASP A 336 11.81 -7.99 4.35
N TYR A 337 12.20 -6.79 3.93
CA TYR A 337 12.87 -6.62 2.65
C TYR A 337 13.82 -5.41 2.62
N GLY A 338 14.93 -5.59 1.90
CA GLY A 338 15.76 -4.51 1.38
C GLY A 338 15.69 -4.49 -0.15
N ILE A 339 15.40 -3.33 -0.74
CA ILE A 339 15.39 -3.08 -2.18
C ILE A 339 16.35 -1.93 -2.47
N ALA A 340 17.19 -2.09 -3.49
CA ALA A 340 18.05 -1.02 -3.98
C ALA A 340 17.97 -0.88 -5.51
N ALA A 341 18.12 0.36 -5.97
CA ALA A 341 18.22 0.71 -7.38
C ALA A 341 19.45 1.60 -7.60
N LEU A 342 20.35 1.15 -8.46
CA LEU A 342 21.52 1.89 -8.93
C LEU A 342 21.22 2.46 -10.31
N THR A 343 21.40 3.77 -10.50
CA THR A 343 21.23 4.41 -11.80
C THR A 343 22.24 3.89 -12.83
N PRO A 344 21.94 3.97 -14.15
CA PRO A 344 22.80 3.42 -15.20
C PRO A 344 24.22 3.99 -15.21
N ASP A 345 24.39 5.23 -14.76
CA ASP A 345 25.69 5.90 -14.63
C ASP A 345 26.49 5.47 -13.39
N GLY A 346 25.92 4.61 -12.54
CA GLY A 346 26.54 4.10 -11.32
C GLY A 346 26.69 5.15 -10.21
N ARG A 347 26.01 6.31 -10.30
CA ARG A 347 26.27 7.46 -9.42
C ARG A 347 25.20 7.76 -8.39
N ARG A 348 24.02 7.16 -8.51
CA ARG A 348 22.92 7.30 -7.55
C ARG A 348 22.41 5.92 -7.14
N LEU A 349 22.50 5.64 -5.85
CA LEU A 349 22.00 4.42 -5.23
C LEU A 349 20.85 4.78 -4.29
N ALA A 350 19.63 4.40 -4.63
CA ALA A 350 18.48 4.54 -3.74
C ALA A 350 18.17 3.21 -3.06
N VAL A 351 17.87 3.26 -1.78
CA VAL A 351 17.59 2.10 -0.94
C VAL A 351 16.30 2.33 -0.17
N LEU A 352 15.45 1.31 -0.17
CA LEU A 352 14.26 1.20 0.66
C LEU A 352 14.30 -0.14 1.40
N ALA A 353 14.30 -0.09 2.73
CA ALA A 353 14.16 -1.24 3.60
C ALA A 353 12.86 -1.14 4.40
N ALA A 354 12.20 -2.26 4.66
CA ALA A 354 11.03 -2.33 5.54
C ALA A 354 11.07 -3.60 6.42
N VAL A 355 10.58 -3.47 7.65
CA VAL A 355 10.41 -4.55 8.62
C VAL A 355 8.96 -4.60 9.10
N ASP A 356 8.43 -5.81 9.21
CA ASP A 356 7.14 -6.07 9.83
C ASP A 356 7.35 -6.43 11.32
N VAL A 357 6.74 -5.65 12.24
CA VAL A 357 6.88 -5.86 13.68
C VAL A 357 5.51 -6.13 14.32
N ASP A 358 5.50 -6.88 15.42
CA ASP A 358 4.30 -7.17 16.21
C ASP A 358 3.85 -6.01 17.09
#